data_AF-A0A961LCQ5-F1
#
_entry.id   AF-A0A961LCQ5-F1
#
_cell.length_a   1.000
_cell.length_b   1.000
_cell.length_c   1.000
_cell.angle_alpha   90.00
_cell.angle_beta   90.00
_cell.angle_gamma   90.00
#
_symmetry.space_group_name_H-M   'P 1'
#
loop_
_entity.id
_entity.type
_entity.pdbx_description
1 polymer ?
#
loop_
_entity_poly.entity_id
_entity_poly.type
_entity_poly.pdbx_seq_one_letter_code
_entity_poly.pdbx_strand_id
1 'polypeptide(L)'
;KSLNGPADIGTIRGLLADLNLGDVQVQSFGAPDEVLIRIESQGEGENAEQSAIAKVRGALESNYDFRRVEVVGPTVSGELARAGTIAVLVSIGAILIYIWLRFEWQFAAGAVIATLHDVILTIGLFVVVGLEFNLSSIAAILTIVGYSLNDTVVVYDRIRENLRRYKKMRLPDLI
;
A
#
# COMPACT_ATOMS: atom_id res chain seq x y z
N LYS A 1 -23.11 -0.98 12.70
CA LYS A 1 -23.07 -1.21 14.17
C LYS A 1 -24.16 -2.21 14.50
N SER A 2 -23.84 -3.31 15.15
CA SER A 2 -24.85 -4.30 15.55
C SER A 2 -25.80 -3.70 16.59
N LEU A 3 -27.10 -3.94 16.43
CA LEU A 3 -28.11 -3.53 17.41
C LEU A 3 -28.21 -4.50 18.59
N ASN A 4 -27.79 -5.77 18.39
CA ASN A 4 -27.90 -6.84 19.38
C ASN A 4 -26.59 -7.63 19.47
N GLY A 5 -25.67 -7.21 20.35
CA GLY A 5 -24.46 -7.98 20.68
C GLY A 5 -23.31 -7.88 19.65
N PRO A 6 -22.25 -8.68 19.80
CA PRO A 6 -21.08 -8.64 18.92
C PRO A 6 -21.48 -8.97 17.48
N ALA A 7 -20.90 -8.25 16.52
CA ALA A 7 -21.25 -8.40 15.12
C ALA A 7 -20.63 -9.68 14.53
N ASP A 8 -21.48 -10.60 14.06
CA ASP A 8 -21.03 -11.83 13.44
C ASP A 8 -20.65 -11.61 11.96
N ILE A 9 -19.35 -11.56 11.71
CA ILE A 9 -18.74 -11.39 10.39
C ILE A 9 -19.15 -12.52 9.43
N GLY A 10 -19.31 -13.74 9.93
CA GLY A 10 -19.67 -14.90 9.11
C GLY A 10 -21.07 -14.78 8.54
N THR A 11 -22.04 -14.45 9.39
CA THR A 11 -23.43 -14.22 9.00
C THR A 11 -23.56 -13.04 8.03
N ILE A 12 -22.86 -11.92 8.30
CA ILE A 12 -22.87 -10.75 7.40
C ILE A 12 -22.29 -11.12 6.03
N ARG A 13 -21.16 -11.84 5.99
CA ARG A 13 -20.53 -12.27 4.73
C ARG A 13 -21.44 -13.18 3.93
N GLY A 14 -22.13 -14.12 4.57
CA GLY A 14 -23.11 -15.00 3.91
C GLY A 14 -24.25 -14.23 3.27
N LEU A 15 -24.88 -13.32 4.03
CA LEU A 15 -25.98 -12.48 3.53
C LEU A 15 -25.56 -11.60 2.34
N LEU A 16 -24.33 -11.10 2.33
CA LEU A 16 -23.83 -10.25 1.27
C LEU A 16 -23.35 -11.03 0.03
N ALA A 17 -22.90 -12.27 0.19
CA ALA A 17 -22.50 -13.13 -0.92
C ALA A 17 -23.67 -13.43 -1.87
N ASP A 18 -24.89 -13.56 -1.32
CA ASP A 18 -26.10 -13.84 -2.10
C ASP A 18 -26.58 -12.65 -2.96
N LEU A 19 -26.04 -11.45 -2.73
CA LEU A 19 -26.46 -10.22 -3.42
C LEU A 19 -25.75 -9.99 -4.77
N ASN A 20 -24.82 -10.87 -5.15
CA ASN A 20 -24.03 -10.80 -6.38
C ASN A 20 -23.35 -9.43 -6.59
N LEU A 21 -22.68 -8.94 -5.56
CA LEU A 21 -22.05 -7.61 -5.50
C LEU A 21 -20.54 -7.63 -5.82
N GLY A 22 -20.01 -8.71 -6.39
CA GLY A 22 -18.57 -8.85 -6.65
C GLY A 22 -17.78 -9.20 -5.37
N ASP A 23 -16.52 -8.73 -5.27
CA ASP A 23 -15.72 -8.96 -4.07
C ASP A 23 -16.24 -8.14 -2.89
N VAL A 24 -16.64 -8.83 -1.81
CA VAL A 24 -17.16 -8.23 -0.58
C VAL A 24 -16.27 -8.60 0.59
N GLN A 25 -15.57 -7.60 1.11
CA GLN A 25 -14.72 -7.76 2.29
C GLN A 25 -15.44 -7.27 3.54
N VAL A 26 -15.55 -8.16 4.52
CA VAL A 26 -16.16 -7.87 5.82
C VAL A 26 -15.11 -8.04 6.90
N GLN A 27 -14.81 -6.97 7.63
CA GLN A 27 -13.75 -6.89 8.63
C GLN A 27 -14.26 -6.21 9.91
N SER A 28 -13.79 -6.61 11.09
CA SER A 28 -14.08 -5.92 12.35
C SER A 28 -13.43 -4.53 12.38
N PHE A 29 -14.12 -3.52 12.90
CA PHE A 29 -13.64 -2.14 12.93
C PHE A 29 -13.67 -1.54 14.34
N GLY A 30 -12.54 -1.54 15.04
CA GLY A 30 -12.49 -0.97 16.40
C GLY A 30 -13.24 -1.84 17.42
N ALA A 31 -14.49 -1.51 17.73
CA ALA A 31 -15.29 -2.17 18.76
C ALA A 31 -15.92 -3.50 18.27
N PRO A 32 -16.26 -4.45 19.17
CA PRO A 32 -16.79 -5.77 18.79
C PRO A 32 -18.14 -5.76 18.05
N ASP A 33 -18.87 -4.66 18.12
CA ASP A 33 -20.15 -4.40 17.46
C ASP A 33 -20.02 -3.56 16.18
N GLU A 34 -18.79 -3.20 15.80
CA GLU A 34 -18.47 -2.40 14.64
C GLU A 34 -17.79 -3.24 13.55
N VAL A 35 -18.29 -3.09 12.33
CA VAL A 35 -17.84 -3.84 11.15
C VAL A 35 -17.68 -2.86 10.01
N LEU A 36 -16.57 -3.00 9.29
CA LEU A 36 -16.31 -2.35 8.02
C LEU A 36 -16.66 -3.32 6.90
N ILE A 37 -17.54 -2.89 6.01
CA ILE A 37 -17.92 -3.62 4.80
C ILE A 37 -17.35 -2.83 3.62
N ARG A 38 -16.51 -3.48 2.82
CA ARG A 38 -16.05 -2.96 1.52
C ARG A 38 -16.65 -3.79 0.43
N ILE A 39 -17.11 -3.12 -0.62
CA ILE A 39 -17.79 -3.72 -1.75
C ILE A 39 -17.06 -3.20 -2.98
N GLU A 40 -16.80 -4.07 -3.94
CA GLU A 40 -16.24 -3.68 -5.22
C GLU A 40 -17.14 -2.68 -5.96
N SER A 41 -16.52 -1.79 -6.74
CA SER A 41 -17.24 -0.85 -7.60
C SER A 41 -18.09 -1.62 -8.62
N GLN A 42 -19.36 -1.26 -8.74
CA GLN A 42 -20.32 -1.96 -9.61
C GLN A 42 -20.25 -1.52 -11.09
N GLY A 43 -19.24 -0.75 -11.47
CA GLY A 43 -18.98 -0.36 -12.86
C GLY A 43 -19.75 0.88 -13.35
N GLU A 44 -19.89 1.00 -14.68
CA GLU A 44 -20.41 2.20 -15.34
C GLU A 44 -21.94 2.30 -15.26
N GLY A 45 -22.43 3.14 -14.35
CA GLY A 45 -23.82 3.61 -14.34
C GLY A 45 -24.04 4.61 -13.22
N GLU A 46 -24.73 5.73 -13.49
CA GLU A 46 -24.93 6.82 -12.52
C GLU A 46 -25.59 6.38 -11.19
N ASN A 47 -26.23 5.21 -11.17
CA ASN A 47 -26.93 4.63 -10.02
C ASN A 47 -26.39 3.26 -9.59
N ALA A 48 -25.25 2.79 -10.13
CA ALA A 48 -24.75 1.45 -9.85
C ALA A 48 -24.37 1.30 -8.36
N GLU A 49 -23.66 2.29 -7.81
CA GLU A 49 -23.26 2.32 -6.41
C GLU A 49 -24.45 2.54 -5.47
N GLN A 50 -25.41 3.41 -5.85
CA GLN A 50 -26.62 3.62 -5.06
C GLN A 50 -27.49 2.36 -4.97
N SER A 51 -27.59 1.61 -6.07
CA SER A 51 -28.33 0.35 -6.12
C SER A 51 -27.67 -0.72 -5.24
N ALA A 52 -26.34 -0.81 -5.24
CA ALA A 52 -25.62 -1.70 -4.33
C ALA A 52 -25.82 -1.33 -2.87
N ILE A 53 -25.72 -0.03 -2.52
CA ILE A 53 -25.97 0.45 -1.16
C ILE A 53 -27.41 0.14 -0.74
N ALA A 54 -28.39 0.31 -1.63
CA ALA A 54 -29.79 0.00 -1.35
C ALA A 54 -30.01 -1.49 -1.07
N LYS A 55 -29.37 -2.40 -1.85
CA LYS A 55 -29.41 -3.85 -1.60
C LYS A 55 -28.80 -4.22 -0.26
N VAL A 56 -27.63 -3.65 0.06
CA VAL A 56 -26.94 -3.90 1.33
C VAL A 56 -27.73 -3.36 2.52
N ARG A 57 -28.32 -2.17 2.39
CA ARG A 57 -29.22 -1.61 3.40
C ARG A 57 -30.43 -2.52 3.59
N GLY A 58 -31.12 -2.90 2.52
CA GLY A 58 -32.29 -3.78 2.62
C GLY A 58 -32.00 -5.13 3.31
N ALA A 59 -30.81 -5.69 3.10
CA ALA A 59 -30.41 -6.95 3.74
C ALA A 59 -30.03 -6.81 5.22
N LEU A 60 -29.51 -5.65 5.66
CA LEU A 60 -28.89 -5.48 6.98
C LEU A 60 -29.61 -4.49 7.91
N GLU A 61 -30.48 -3.62 7.39
CA GLU A 61 -31.16 -2.54 8.14
C GLU A 61 -32.03 -3.05 9.29
N SER A 62 -32.45 -4.31 9.25
CA SER A 62 -33.22 -4.96 10.33
C SER A 62 -32.41 -5.24 11.59
N ASN A 63 -31.09 -5.40 11.48
CA ASN A 63 -30.22 -5.83 12.58
C ASN A 63 -29.00 -4.92 12.81
N TYR A 64 -28.71 -4.02 11.87
CA TYR A 64 -27.51 -3.19 11.88
C TYR A 64 -27.80 -1.73 11.53
N ASP A 65 -27.19 -0.83 12.30
CA ASP A 65 -27.20 0.61 12.05
C ASP A 65 -26.00 1.05 11.20
N PHE A 66 -26.26 1.85 10.16
CA PHE A 66 -25.27 2.32 9.19
C PHE A 66 -24.73 3.70 9.61
N ARG A 67 -23.59 3.70 10.30
CA ARG A 67 -22.99 4.96 10.81
C ARG A 67 -22.32 5.82 9.74
N ARG A 68 -21.66 5.20 8.75
CA ARG A 68 -20.95 5.92 7.69
C ARG A 68 -20.98 5.10 6.41
N VAL A 69 -21.33 5.76 5.31
CA VAL A 69 -21.25 5.20 3.96
C VAL A 69 -20.42 6.17 3.14
N GLU A 70 -19.29 5.69 2.63
CA GLU A 70 -18.40 6.44 1.75
C GLU A 70 -18.39 5.76 0.39
N VAL A 71 -18.58 6.55 -0.66
CA VAL A 71 -18.56 6.07 -2.04
C VAL A 71 -17.34 6.67 -2.71
N VAL A 72 -16.44 5.80 -3.19
CA VAL A 72 -15.29 6.20 -4.00
C VAL A 72 -15.65 5.88 -5.45
N GLY A 73 -15.85 6.92 -6.26
CA GLY A 73 -16.21 6.75 -7.66
C GLY A 73 -15.09 6.08 -8.46
N PRO A 74 -15.42 5.22 -9.45
CA PRO A 74 -14.44 4.48 -10.25
C PRO A 74 -13.44 5.40 -10.97
N THR A 75 -13.89 6.57 -11.45
CA THR A 75 -13.04 7.57 -12.10
C THR A 75 -11.98 8.13 -11.16
N VAL A 76 -12.37 8.54 -9.95
CA VAL A 76 -11.44 9.09 -8.95
C VAL A 76 -10.45 8.03 -8.48
N SER A 77 -10.91 6.78 -8.30
CA SER A 77 -10.06 5.64 -7.94
C SER A 77 -9.00 5.35 -9.01
N GLY A 78 -9.40 5.31 -10.29
CA GLY A 78 -8.49 5.07 -11.41
C GLY A 78 -7.45 6.19 -11.59
N GLU A 79 -7.87 7.45 -11.46
CA GLU A 79 -6.96 8.59 -11.52
C GLU A 79 -5.96 8.59 -10.38
N LEU A 80 -6.38 8.31 -9.14
CA LEU A 80 -5.49 8.22 -7.97
C LEU A 80 -4.47 7.07 -8.14
N ALA A 81 -4.92 5.90 -8.59
CA ALA A 81 -4.04 4.76 -8.82
C ALA A 81 -2.97 5.07 -9.89
N ARG A 82 -3.38 5.70 -10.99
CA ARG A 82 -2.46 6.11 -12.06
C ARG A 82 -1.48 7.19 -11.59
N ALA A 83 -1.98 8.24 -10.94
CA ALA A 83 -1.16 9.32 -10.41
C ALA A 83 -0.15 8.81 -9.36
N GLY A 84 -0.59 7.93 -8.45
CA GLY A 84 0.25 7.29 -7.46
C GLY A 84 1.35 6.43 -8.10
N THR A 85 1.00 5.63 -9.10
CA THR A 85 1.97 4.80 -9.84
C THR A 85 3.04 5.66 -10.53
N ILE A 86 2.61 6.73 -11.21
CA ILE A 86 3.54 7.67 -11.86
C ILE A 86 4.43 8.36 -10.81
N ALA A 87 3.88 8.81 -9.70
CA ALA A 87 4.63 9.47 -8.63
C ALA A 87 5.73 8.56 -8.05
N VAL A 88 5.43 7.27 -7.83
CA VAL A 88 6.41 6.27 -7.37
C VAL A 88 7.53 6.10 -8.39
N LEU A 89 7.19 5.89 -9.67
CA LEU A 89 8.18 5.70 -10.73
C LEU A 89 9.09 6.92 -10.89
N VAL A 90 8.52 8.13 -10.87
CA VAL A 90 9.28 9.39 -10.95
C VAL A 90 10.19 9.54 -9.73
N SER A 91 9.71 9.23 -8.52
CA SER A 91 10.50 9.32 -7.29
C SER A 91 11.69 8.37 -7.32
N ILE A 92 11.47 7.11 -7.71
CA ILE A 92 12.54 6.12 -7.89
C ILE A 92 13.55 6.64 -8.93
N GLY A 93 13.09 7.09 -10.09
CA GLY A 93 13.96 7.66 -11.13
C GLY A 93 14.82 8.82 -10.63
N ALA A 94 14.22 9.77 -9.90
CA ALA A 94 14.93 10.91 -9.33
C ALA A 94 16.01 10.50 -8.31
N ILE A 95 15.72 9.50 -7.47
CA ILE A 95 16.66 8.92 -6.51
C ILE A 95 17.85 8.27 -7.24
N LEU A 96 17.58 7.50 -8.30
CA LEU A 96 18.64 6.83 -9.08
C LEU A 96 19.55 7.86 -9.75
N ILE A 97 18.97 8.90 -10.34
CA ILE A 97 19.74 10.01 -10.92
C ILE A 97 20.59 10.70 -9.84
N TYR A 98 20.03 10.98 -8.67
CA TYR A 98 20.76 11.59 -7.55
C TYR A 98 21.97 10.75 -7.14
N ILE A 99 21.78 9.44 -6.95
CA ILE A 99 22.87 8.52 -6.57
C ILE A 99 23.93 8.49 -7.67
N TRP A 100 23.52 8.42 -8.94
CA TRP A 100 24.45 8.37 -10.08
C TRP A 100 25.32 9.62 -10.18
N LEU A 101 24.78 10.80 -9.87
CA LEU A 101 25.55 12.04 -9.85
C LEU A 101 26.42 12.20 -8.59
N ARG A 102 26.01 11.61 -7.45
CA ARG A 102 26.68 11.78 -6.15
C ARG A 102 27.84 10.79 -5.92
N PHE A 103 27.78 9.60 -6.50
CA PHE A 103 28.69 8.48 -6.23
C PHE A 103 29.43 7.97 -7.49
N GLU A 104 30.58 7.31 -7.29
CA GLU A 104 31.22 6.57 -8.40
C GLU A 104 30.28 5.49 -8.93
N TRP A 105 30.33 5.22 -10.24
CA TRP A 105 29.41 4.29 -10.93
C TRP A 105 29.31 2.90 -10.27
N GLN A 106 30.39 2.43 -9.63
CA GLN A 106 30.47 1.16 -8.90
C GLN A 106 29.55 1.16 -7.67
N PHE A 107 29.60 2.22 -6.85
CA PHE A 107 28.73 2.38 -5.69
C PHE A 107 27.30 2.68 -6.13
N ALA A 108 27.12 3.49 -7.19
CA ALA A 108 25.80 3.78 -7.70
C ALA A 108 25.03 2.51 -8.09
N ALA A 109 25.65 1.59 -8.84
CA ALA A 109 25.03 0.32 -9.23
C ALA A 109 24.59 -0.53 -8.02
N GLY A 110 25.43 -0.60 -6.97
CA GLY A 110 25.07 -1.34 -5.74
C GLY A 110 23.87 -0.73 -5.01
N ALA A 111 23.83 0.60 -4.87
CA ALA A 111 22.69 1.28 -4.25
C ALA A 111 21.40 1.13 -5.07
N VAL A 112 21.49 1.18 -6.41
CA VAL A 112 20.34 0.93 -7.29
C VAL A 112 19.76 -0.46 -7.04
N ILE A 113 20.61 -1.49 -7.03
CA ILE A 113 20.18 -2.88 -6.86
C ILE A 113 19.54 -3.09 -5.47
N ALA A 114 20.16 -2.56 -4.41
CA ALA A 114 19.62 -2.64 -3.05
C ALA A 114 18.24 -1.97 -2.95
N THR A 115 18.12 -0.75 -3.49
CA THR A 115 16.84 -0.02 -3.49
C THR A 115 15.76 -0.75 -4.29
N LEU A 116 16.12 -1.30 -5.45
CA LEU A 116 15.19 -2.05 -6.30
C LEU A 116 14.71 -3.32 -5.58
N HIS A 117 15.62 -4.04 -4.92
CA HIS A 117 15.30 -5.21 -4.12
C HIS A 117 14.29 -4.88 -3.01
N ASP A 118 14.50 -3.79 -2.29
CA ASP A 118 13.59 -3.39 -1.20
C ASP A 118 12.20 -3.00 -1.71
N VAL A 119 12.11 -2.31 -2.84
CA VAL A 119 10.83 -1.98 -3.49
C VAL A 119 10.11 -3.25 -3.97
N ILE A 120 10.83 -4.18 -4.61
CA ILE A 120 10.23 -5.43 -5.10
C ILE A 120 9.75 -6.29 -3.94
N LEU A 121 10.54 -6.43 -2.86
CA LEU A 121 10.14 -7.21 -1.70
C LEU A 121 8.95 -6.58 -0.97
N THR A 122 8.93 -5.26 -0.81
CA THR A 122 7.79 -4.59 -0.17
C THR A 122 6.51 -4.75 -0.98
N ILE A 123 6.54 -4.53 -2.30
CA ILE A 123 5.36 -4.76 -3.15
C ILE A 123 4.97 -6.24 -3.17
N GLY A 124 5.94 -7.15 -3.28
CA GLY A 124 5.70 -8.59 -3.26
C GLY A 124 5.02 -9.06 -1.97
N LEU A 125 5.41 -8.49 -0.83
CA LEU A 125 4.77 -8.76 0.45
C LEU A 125 3.30 -8.32 0.45
N PHE A 126 2.97 -7.16 -0.11
CA PHE A 126 1.57 -6.71 -0.24
C PHE A 126 0.74 -7.71 -1.05
N VAL A 127 1.29 -8.21 -2.16
CA VAL A 127 0.62 -9.21 -3.00
C VAL A 127 0.42 -10.54 -2.26
N VAL A 128 1.42 -11.03 -1.53
CA VAL A 128 1.35 -12.31 -0.80
C VAL A 128 0.37 -12.25 0.37
N VAL A 129 0.34 -11.13 1.10
CA VAL A 129 -0.56 -10.94 2.25
C VAL A 129 -1.99 -10.59 1.78
N GLY A 130 -2.17 -10.23 0.51
CA GLY A 130 -3.46 -9.80 -0.03
C GLY A 130 -3.90 -8.43 0.50
N LEU A 131 -2.93 -7.56 0.83
CA LEU A 131 -3.22 -6.20 1.28
C LEU A 131 -3.64 -5.33 0.08
N GLU A 132 -4.71 -4.57 0.27
CA GLU A 132 -5.18 -3.61 -0.73
C GLU A 132 -4.10 -2.54 -1.02
N PHE A 133 -3.79 -2.35 -2.30
CA PHE A 133 -2.85 -1.32 -2.72
C PHE A 133 -3.56 0.04 -2.80
N ASN A 134 -3.25 0.92 -1.85
CA ASN A 134 -3.87 2.25 -1.75
C ASN A 134 -2.83 3.36 -1.51
N LEU A 135 -3.29 4.60 -1.36
CA LEU A 135 -2.41 5.75 -1.14
C LEU A 135 -1.56 5.64 0.14
N SER A 136 -2.09 5.00 1.19
CA SER A 136 -1.33 4.73 2.42
C SER A 136 -0.22 3.71 2.18
N SER A 137 -0.44 2.75 1.28
CA SER A 137 0.56 1.77 0.86
C SER A 137 1.72 2.45 0.13
N ILE A 138 1.40 3.40 -0.78
CA ILE A 138 2.41 4.21 -1.48
C ILE A 138 3.25 5.01 -0.48
N ALA A 139 2.62 5.67 0.49
CA ALA A 139 3.33 6.42 1.53
C ALA A 139 4.25 5.53 2.37
N ALA A 140 3.80 4.33 2.71
CA ALA A 140 4.61 3.35 3.44
C ALA A 140 5.83 2.89 2.63
N ILE A 141 5.65 2.55 1.34
CA ILE A 141 6.73 2.16 0.44
C ILE A 141 7.76 3.29 0.33
N LEU A 142 7.31 4.52 0.10
CA LEU A 142 8.20 5.67 -0.03
C LEU A 142 9.01 5.92 1.26
N THR A 143 8.39 5.69 2.42
CA THR A 143 9.06 5.79 3.72
C THR A 143 10.16 4.74 3.88
N ILE A 144 9.86 3.48 3.54
CA ILE A 144 10.84 2.37 3.61
C ILE A 144 12.02 2.65 2.68
N VAL A 145 11.73 3.06 1.43
CA VAL A 145 12.74 3.43 0.45
C VAL A 145 13.62 4.57 0.97
N GLY A 146 13.03 5.60 1.56
CA GLY A 146 13.76 6.72 2.16
C GLY A 146 14.74 6.29 3.25
N TYR A 147 14.32 5.40 4.15
CA TYR A 147 15.20 4.86 5.20
C TYR A 147 16.31 3.96 4.65
N SER A 148 15.98 3.04 3.74
CA SER A 148 16.96 2.14 3.12
C SER A 148 18.06 2.90 2.35
N LEU A 149 17.65 3.92 1.59
CA LEU A 149 18.57 4.79 0.88
C LEU A 149 19.46 5.59 1.81
N ASN A 150 18.87 6.17 2.86
CA ASN A 150 19.64 6.93 3.83
C ASN A 150 20.74 6.07 4.47
N ASP A 151 20.42 4.84 4.84
CA ASP A 151 21.40 3.91 5.40
C ASP A 151 22.51 3.59 4.38
N THR A 152 22.13 3.26 3.14
CA THR A 152 23.07 2.98 2.05
C THR A 152 24.03 4.15 1.79
N VAL A 153 23.52 5.38 1.79
CA VAL A 153 24.31 6.60 1.60
C VAL A 153 25.33 6.79 2.71
N VAL A 154 24.93 6.63 3.98
CA VAL A 154 25.82 6.79 5.14
C VAL A 154 26.92 5.73 5.13
N VAL A 155 26.57 4.47 4.82
CA VAL A 155 27.56 3.38 4.72
C VAL A 155 28.54 3.63 3.57
N TYR A 156 28.06 4.03 2.39
CA TYR A 156 28.93 4.29 1.25
C TYR A 156 29.84 5.50 1.46
N ASP A 157 29.35 6.55 2.12
CA ASP A 157 30.18 7.70 2.46
C ASP A 157 31.29 7.30 3.44
N ARG A 158 30.98 6.45 4.43
CA ARG A 158 31.96 5.88 5.37
C ARG A 158 33.00 5.00 4.67
N ILE A 159 32.58 4.11 3.76
CA ILE A 159 33.50 3.28 2.96
C ILE A 159 34.44 4.18 2.14
N ARG A 160 33.88 5.22 1.49
CA ARG A 160 34.66 6.17 0.68
C ARG A 160 35.67 6.94 1.53
N GLU A 161 35.28 7.39 2.72
CA GLU A 161 36.18 8.07 3.66
C GLU A 161 37.31 7.14 4.12
N ASN A 162 36.96 5.90 4.51
CA ASN A 162 37.92 4.89 4.96
C ASN A 162 38.92 4.52 3.87
N LEU A 163 38.48 4.32 2.63
CA LEU A 163 39.36 4.08 1.48
C LEU A 163 40.31 5.25 1.20
N ARG A 164 39.87 6.49 1.47
CA ARG A 164 40.71 7.69 1.28
C ARG A 164 41.75 7.86 2.39
N ARG A 165 41.41 7.48 3.64
CA ARG A 165 42.32 7.53 4.80
C ARG A 165 43.31 6.36 4.84
N TYR A 166 42.91 5.16 4.45
CA TYR A 166 43.72 3.93 4.58
C TYR A 166 44.10 3.31 3.23
N LYS A 167 44.82 4.06 2.39
CA LYS A 167 45.20 3.68 1.01
C LYS A 167 46.02 2.37 0.87
N LYS A 168 46.51 1.77 1.96
CA LYS A 168 47.38 0.57 1.95
C LYS A 168 46.76 -0.66 2.64
N MET A 169 45.58 -0.55 3.24
CA MET A 169 44.90 -1.69 3.87
C MET A 169 43.99 -2.40 2.88
N ARG A 170 43.84 -3.73 3.03
CA ARG A 170 43.01 -4.56 2.14
C ARG A 170 41.54 -4.38 2.54
N LEU A 171 40.64 -4.40 1.55
CA LEU A 171 39.19 -4.21 1.73
C LEU A 171 38.53 -5.01 2.88
N PRO A 172 38.90 -6.27 3.18
CA PRO A 172 38.29 -7.02 4.29
C PRO A 172 38.60 -6.47 5.68
N ASP A 173 39.67 -5.69 5.85
CA ASP A 173 40.09 -5.15 7.15
C ASP A 173 39.49 -3.74 7.41
N LEU A 174 38.69 -3.20 6.48
CA LEU A 174 38.17 -1.83 6.46
C LEU A 174 36.64 -1.71 6.62
N ILE A 175 35.94 -2.85 6.55
CA ILE A 175 34.47 -3.00 6.66
C ILE A 175 34.17 -3.65 8.00
#